data_AF-A0A0R3PFI8-F1
#
_entry.id   AF-A0A0R3PFI8-F1
#
_cell.length_a   1.000
_cell.length_b   1.000
_cell.length_c   1.000
_cell.angle_alpha   90.00
_cell.angle_beta   90.00
_cell.angle_gamma   90.00
#
_symmetry.space_group_name_H-M   'P 1'
#
loop_
_entity.id
_entity.type
_entity.pdbx_description
1 polymer ?
#
loop_
_entity_poly.entity_id
_entity_poly.type
_entity_poly.pdbx_seq_one_letter_code
_entity_poly.pdbx_strand_id
1 'polypeptide(L)'
;MLGIMKAILRRAGIHLKSLDLSGIVHFMDDKALEIIAASCPLLEELNLTGLQASWESLSDLGESLSNLKKLTYRDMESAGEKAFWFLIKGCGRSLHFLDLRGCRRLHGRCFRLFGDQLEQLYLDGCSQVDEMALEDLCTTAIGLKELRINDCYKISDGNISMISRLLSELRVITLCGDRFEKLSTYGIAHISNMTSLVELALDQNPLVNDSFLISIGKSLSNLKTLSLANAGSDQAISGKGIMAIAQFKALEQLDLSSLAAVRSGILLEVVYSCRSLSLLQLRNCVYLSDDGVKGIARAENIRHLDLSGSILITNDSVQEFIRAFPHDDKKSAVTIVVGGTAIDASQLSVRNSRVIVDFSDYTSLLAMPNRQIRSFGISVGTKSDDDYSDDEFESLTTHRKSCQGLEIISLDVLTKPGSFYIDAVCGEEDPPIKDEHELLRWAEREARILGLLGK
;
A
#
# COMPACT_ATOMS: atom_id res chain seq x y z
N MET A 1 5.45 -22.88 23.65
CA MET A 1 4.89 -21.58 23.21
C MET A 1 3.37 -21.62 23.10
N LEU A 2 2.76 -22.59 22.40
CA LEU A 2 1.30 -22.73 22.30
C LEU A 2 0.57 -22.77 23.66
N GLY A 3 1.14 -23.46 24.66
CA GLY A 3 0.59 -23.49 26.03
C GLY A 3 0.58 -22.11 26.72
N ILE A 4 1.63 -21.31 26.51
CA ILE A 4 1.77 -19.94 27.04
C ILE A 4 0.70 -19.04 26.41
N MET A 5 0.60 -19.06 25.07
CA MET A 5 -0.40 -18.30 24.34
C MET A 5 -1.81 -18.68 24.81
N LYS A 6 -2.11 -19.98 24.90
CA LYS A 6 -3.41 -20.48 25.37
C LYS A 6 -3.74 -20.01 26.78
N ALA A 7 -2.77 -20.01 27.70
CA ALA A 7 -2.98 -19.55 29.06
C ALA A 7 -3.30 -18.05 29.12
N ILE A 8 -2.58 -17.23 28.34
CA ILE A 8 -2.83 -15.78 28.23
C ILE A 8 -4.21 -15.53 27.63
N LEU A 9 -4.52 -16.13 26.48
CA LEU A 9 -5.77 -15.87 25.76
C LEU A 9 -6.99 -16.34 26.56
N ARG A 10 -6.92 -17.49 27.24
CA ARG A 10 -8.02 -17.94 28.12
C ARG A 10 -8.30 -16.98 29.27
N ARG A 11 -7.28 -16.28 29.76
CA ARG A 11 -7.39 -15.41 30.93
C ARG A 11 -7.74 -13.97 30.56
N ALA A 12 -7.20 -13.46 29.46
CA ALA A 12 -7.29 -12.07 29.08
C ALA A 12 -7.97 -11.82 27.73
N GLY A 13 -8.25 -12.87 26.95
CA GLY A 13 -8.77 -12.76 25.58
C GLY A 13 -10.11 -12.04 25.50
N ILE A 14 -10.98 -12.19 26.50
CA ILE A 14 -12.26 -11.46 26.57
C ILE A 14 -12.08 -9.93 26.68
N HIS A 15 -10.91 -9.44 27.06
CA HIS A 15 -10.59 -8.02 27.14
C HIS A 15 -9.71 -7.55 25.98
N LEU A 16 -9.24 -8.47 25.14
CA LEU A 16 -8.32 -8.16 24.06
C LEU A 16 -9.07 -7.46 22.91
N LYS A 17 -8.52 -6.33 22.47
CA LYS A 17 -9.07 -5.52 21.37
C LYS A 17 -8.23 -5.55 20.10
N SER A 18 -6.93 -5.73 20.22
CA SER A 18 -6.00 -5.78 19.10
C SER A 18 -5.03 -6.94 19.30
N LEU A 19 -4.81 -7.71 18.24
CA LEU A 19 -3.89 -8.86 18.23
C LEU A 19 -3.09 -8.88 16.93
N ASP A 20 -1.76 -8.83 17.06
CA ASP A 20 -0.83 -8.95 15.93
C ASP A 20 -0.05 -10.26 16.01
N LEU A 21 -0.22 -11.12 14.99
CA LEU A 21 0.43 -12.42 14.89
C LEU A 21 1.57 -12.44 13.86
N SER A 22 1.80 -11.34 13.14
CA SER A 22 2.74 -11.30 12.00
C SER A 22 4.19 -11.59 12.40
N GLY A 23 4.57 -11.32 13.65
CA GLY A 23 5.90 -11.63 14.18
C GLY A 23 6.10 -13.06 14.67
N ILE A 24 5.03 -13.87 14.77
CA ILE A 24 5.08 -15.21 15.38
C ILE A 24 4.48 -16.32 14.50
N VAL A 25 4.35 -16.07 13.19
CA VAL A 25 3.70 -16.97 12.22
C VAL A 25 4.23 -18.40 12.25
N HIS A 26 5.53 -18.60 12.50
CA HIS A 26 6.16 -19.93 12.58
C HIS A 26 5.70 -20.78 13.79
N PHE A 27 5.04 -20.16 14.77
CA PHE A 27 4.55 -20.82 15.96
C PHE A 27 3.03 -21.02 15.96
N MET A 28 2.35 -20.55 14.91
CA MET A 28 0.91 -20.62 14.77
C MET A 28 0.51 -21.80 13.89
N ASP A 29 -0.47 -22.56 14.34
CA ASP A 29 -1.15 -23.62 13.60
C ASP A 29 -2.67 -23.42 13.68
N ASP A 30 -3.44 -24.26 12.99
CA ASP A 30 -4.91 -24.14 13.00
C ASP A 30 -5.50 -24.24 14.42
N LYS A 31 -4.88 -25.01 15.32
CA LYS A 31 -5.30 -25.10 16.73
C LYS A 31 -5.07 -23.80 17.49
N ALA A 32 -3.99 -23.09 17.19
CA ALA A 32 -3.73 -21.76 17.74
C ALA A 32 -4.87 -20.80 17.37
N LEU A 33 -5.34 -20.87 16.12
CA LEU A 33 -6.42 -20.03 15.60
C LEU A 33 -7.77 -20.38 16.21
N GLU A 34 -8.10 -21.67 16.36
CA GLU A 34 -9.28 -22.11 17.10
C GLU A 34 -9.32 -21.56 18.53
N ILE A 35 -8.16 -21.57 19.23
CA ILE A 35 -8.06 -21.02 20.58
C ILE A 35 -8.31 -19.51 20.57
N ILE A 36 -7.77 -18.78 19.59
CA ILE A 36 -7.99 -17.34 19.45
C ILE A 36 -9.48 -17.06 19.21
N ALA A 37 -10.09 -17.76 18.25
CA ALA A 37 -11.51 -17.66 17.92
C ALA A 37 -12.39 -17.85 19.17
N ALA A 38 -12.11 -18.89 19.96
CA ALA A 38 -12.89 -19.20 21.17
C ALA A 38 -12.63 -18.25 22.34
N SER A 39 -11.43 -17.67 22.45
CA SER A 39 -11.00 -16.93 23.65
C SER A 39 -11.11 -15.41 23.51
N CYS A 40 -11.18 -14.87 22.27
CA CYS A 40 -11.10 -13.43 22.00
C CYS A 40 -12.32 -12.86 21.24
N PRO A 41 -13.57 -13.06 21.69
CA PRO A 41 -14.77 -12.69 20.93
C PRO A 41 -14.99 -11.16 20.78
N LEU A 42 -14.29 -10.35 21.58
CA LEU A 42 -14.42 -8.89 21.57
C LEU A 42 -13.32 -8.18 20.77
N LEU A 43 -12.52 -8.93 20.01
CA LEU A 43 -11.42 -8.42 19.22
C LEU A 43 -11.93 -7.47 18.12
N GLU A 44 -11.28 -6.32 18.00
CA GLU A 44 -11.60 -5.28 17.02
C GLU A 44 -10.52 -5.20 15.92
N GLU A 45 -9.29 -5.57 16.21
CA GLU A 45 -8.18 -5.56 15.26
C GLU A 45 -7.40 -6.87 15.26
N LEU A 46 -7.13 -7.40 14.07
CA LEU A 46 -6.39 -8.65 13.89
C LEU A 46 -5.43 -8.53 12.70
N ASN A 47 -4.16 -8.85 12.95
CA ASN A 47 -3.14 -8.95 11.91
C ASN A 47 -2.65 -10.40 11.79
N LEU A 48 -2.94 -11.01 10.64
CA LEU A 48 -2.61 -12.37 10.24
C LEU A 48 -1.54 -12.42 9.13
N THR A 49 -0.85 -11.32 8.81
CA THR A 49 0.15 -11.29 7.73
C THR A 49 1.15 -12.44 7.86
N GLY A 50 1.34 -13.19 6.77
CA GLY A 50 2.28 -14.31 6.69
C GLY A 50 1.82 -15.61 7.36
N LEU A 51 0.62 -15.63 7.97
CA LEU A 51 0.10 -16.81 8.64
C LEU A 51 -0.52 -17.79 7.63
N GLN A 52 0.07 -18.98 7.49
CA GLN A 52 -0.55 -20.06 6.71
C GLN A 52 -1.57 -20.81 7.55
N ALA A 53 -2.83 -20.78 7.13
CA ALA A 53 -3.96 -21.38 7.82
C ALA A 53 -4.88 -22.08 6.84
N SER A 54 -5.54 -23.15 7.28
CA SER A 54 -6.61 -23.80 6.51
C SER A 54 -7.85 -22.90 6.40
N TRP A 55 -8.71 -23.16 5.41
CA TRP A 55 -9.92 -22.35 5.25
C TRP A 55 -10.92 -22.61 6.38
N GLU A 56 -10.89 -23.79 6.99
CA GLU A 56 -11.68 -24.17 8.16
C GLU A 56 -11.32 -23.31 9.38
N SER A 57 -10.04 -23.19 9.70
CA SER A 57 -9.60 -22.38 10.86
C SER A 57 -9.86 -20.89 10.65
N LEU A 58 -9.72 -20.40 9.42
CA LEU A 58 -10.10 -19.04 9.04
C LEU A 58 -11.62 -18.83 9.07
N SER A 59 -12.42 -19.85 8.76
CA SER A 59 -13.88 -19.83 8.91
C SER A 59 -14.26 -19.65 10.38
N ASP A 60 -13.68 -20.45 11.27
CA ASP A 60 -13.97 -20.40 12.70
C ASP A 60 -13.60 -19.03 13.29
N LEU A 61 -12.46 -18.46 12.86
CA LEU A 61 -12.07 -17.10 13.21
C LEU A 61 -13.08 -16.08 12.70
N GLY A 62 -13.45 -16.13 11.42
CA GLY A 62 -14.39 -15.20 10.80
C GLY A 62 -15.75 -15.20 11.50
N GLU A 63 -16.28 -16.40 11.80
CA GLU A 63 -17.58 -16.57 12.48
C GLU A 63 -17.53 -16.16 13.95
N SER A 64 -16.42 -16.38 14.65
CA SER A 64 -16.29 -16.02 16.07
C SER A 64 -15.98 -14.54 16.31
N LEU A 65 -15.26 -13.90 15.39
CA LEU A 65 -14.77 -12.53 15.52
C LEU A 65 -15.67 -11.52 14.78
N SER A 66 -16.97 -11.57 15.04
CA SER A 66 -17.98 -10.74 14.35
C SER A 66 -17.93 -9.24 14.69
N ASN A 67 -17.10 -8.83 15.66
CA ASN A 67 -16.89 -7.43 16.04
C ASN A 67 -15.64 -6.81 15.41
N LEU A 68 -14.97 -7.55 14.52
CA LEU A 68 -13.72 -7.11 13.93
C LEU A 68 -13.95 -5.87 13.06
N LYS A 69 -13.18 -4.82 13.32
CA LYS A 69 -13.18 -3.56 12.58
C LYS A 69 -11.99 -3.45 11.65
N LYS A 70 -10.86 -4.07 12.02
CA LYS A 70 -9.61 -4.02 11.26
C LYS A 70 -9.06 -5.43 11.06
N LEU A 71 -8.88 -5.80 9.80
CA LEU A 71 -8.27 -7.07 9.43
C LEU A 71 -7.10 -6.84 8.48
N THR A 72 -5.96 -7.48 8.75
CA THR A 72 -4.80 -7.49 7.87
C THR A 72 -4.40 -8.93 7.59
N TYR A 73 -4.37 -9.33 6.33
CA TYR A 73 -4.00 -10.68 5.91
C TYR A 73 -3.21 -10.61 4.60
N ARG A 74 -1.99 -10.07 4.69
CA ARG A 74 -1.12 -9.78 3.54
C ARG A 74 -0.19 -10.92 3.14
N ASP A 75 0.25 -10.88 1.89
CA ASP A 75 1.28 -11.73 1.28
C ASP A 75 0.96 -13.23 1.36
N MET A 76 -0.34 -13.55 1.30
CA MET A 76 -0.83 -14.92 1.39
C MET A 76 -0.97 -15.55 0.01
N GLU A 77 0.16 -15.99 -0.54
CA GLU A 77 0.21 -16.57 -1.90
C GLU A 77 -0.43 -17.98 -1.98
N SER A 78 -0.48 -18.71 -0.87
CA SER A 78 -1.07 -20.06 -0.79
C SER A 78 -2.57 -20.05 -0.53
N ALA A 79 -3.14 -18.97 0.02
CA ALA A 79 -4.55 -18.90 0.37
C ALA A 79 -5.41 -18.85 -0.90
N GLY A 80 -6.32 -19.81 -1.05
CA GLY A 80 -7.33 -19.84 -2.14
C GLY A 80 -8.56 -18.99 -1.83
N GLU A 81 -9.47 -18.87 -2.79
CA GLU A 81 -10.67 -18.02 -2.67
C GLU A 81 -11.57 -18.44 -1.50
N LYS A 82 -11.69 -19.74 -1.21
CA LYS A 82 -12.46 -20.27 -0.08
C LYS A 82 -11.99 -19.67 1.25
N ALA A 83 -10.68 -19.58 1.46
CA ALA A 83 -10.12 -19.03 2.69
C ALA A 83 -10.56 -17.58 2.93
N PHE A 84 -10.49 -16.73 1.90
CA PHE A 84 -10.95 -15.34 1.99
C PHE A 84 -12.47 -15.25 2.18
N TRP A 85 -13.24 -16.06 1.45
CA TRP A 85 -14.68 -16.10 1.61
C TRP A 85 -15.10 -16.40 3.05
N PHE A 86 -14.59 -17.49 3.63
CA PHE A 86 -14.98 -17.91 4.97
C PHE A 86 -14.44 -16.99 6.07
N LEU A 87 -13.22 -16.45 5.91
CA LEU A 87 -12.68 -15.44 6.82
C LEU A 87 -13.56 -14.21 6.91
N ILE A 88 -14.02 -13.71 5.75
CA ILE A 88 -14.80 -12.47 5.66
C ILE A 88 -16.29 -12.69 5.96
N LYS A 89 -16.83 -13.89 5.73
CA LYS A 89 -18.27 -14.18 5.88
C LYS A 89 -18.88 -13.76 7.22
N GLY A 90 -18.18 -13.98 8.33
CA GLY A 90 -18.67 -13.65 9.66
C GLY A 90 -18.41 -12.20 10.11
N CYS A 91 -17.33 -11.57 9.62
CA CYS A 91 -16.91 -10.23 10.07
C CYS A 91 -17.07 -9.12 9.01
N GLY A 92 -17.40 -9.45 7.76
CA GLY A 92 -17.34 -8.52 6.63
C GLY A 92 -18.19 -7.25 6.77
N ARG A 93 -19.32 -7.33 7.49
CA ARG A 93 -20.21 -6.18 7.72
C ARG A 93 -19.74 -5.23 8.83
N SER A 94 -18.85 -5.67 9.71
CA SER A 94 -18.31 -4.84 10.80
C SER A 94 -16.96 -4.20 10.45
N LEU A 95 -16.30 -4.67 9.39
CA LEU A 95 -15.01 -4.17 8.97
C LEU A 95 -15.09 -2.72 8.51
N HIS A 96 -14.16 -1.91 9.03
CA HIS A 96 -13.87 -0.55 8.61
C HIS A 96 -12.56 -0.49 7.79
N PHE A 97 -11.63 -1.41 8.07
CA PHE A 97 -10.34 -1.52 7.38
C PHE A 97 -10.06 -2.98 7.01
N LEU A 98 -9.67 -3.19 5.76
CA LEU A 98 -9.22 -4.48 5.26
C LEU A 98 -7.99 -4.33 4.38
N ASP A 99 -6.92 -5.06 4.72
CA ASP A 99 -5.68 -5.10 3.95
C ASP A 99 -5.34 -6.52 3.53
N LEU A 100 -5.46 -6.77 2.22
CA LEU A 100 -5.21 -8.05 1.56
C LEU A 100 -4.06 -7.94 0.54
N ARG A 101 -3.18 -6.95 0.69
CA ARG A 101 -2.06 -6.74 -0.25
C ARG A 101 -1.23 -8.00 -0.43
N GLY A 102 -0.83 -8.29 -1.67
CA GLY A 102 -0.01 -9.45 -2.01
C GLY A 102 -0.77 -10.79 -2.07
N CYS A 103 -2.08 -10.82 -1.84
CA CYS A 103 -2.91 -12.03 -1.98
C CYS A 103 -3.17 -12.36 -3.46
N ARG A 104 -2.17 -12.91 -4.14
CA ARG A 104 -2.18 -13.10 -5.60
C ARG A 104 -3.28 -14.04 -6.13
N ARG A 105 -3.85 -14.91 -5.29
CA ARG A 105 -4.92 -15.86 -5.66
C ARG A 105 -6.33 -15.38 -5.30
N LEU A 106 -6.47 -14.18 -4.73
CA LEU A 106 -7.76 -13.58 -4.41
C LEU A 106 -8.50 -13.16 -5.69
N HIS A 107 -9.70 -13.70 -5.90
CA HIS A 107 -10.61 -13.31 -6.98
C HIS A 107 -11.60 -12.24 -6.52
N GLY A 108 -11.89 -12.16 -5.21
CA GLY A 108 -12.70 -11.09 -4.62
C GLY A 108 -14.20 -11.39 -4.57
N ARG A 109 -14.62 -12.65 -4.65
CA ARG A 109 -16.03 -13.05 -4.46
C ARG A 109 -16.53 -12.64 -3.08
N CYS A 110 -15.64 -12.63 -2.08
CA CYS A 110 -15.96 -12.17 -0.74
C CYS A 110 -16.38 -10.69 -0.64
N PHE A 111 -16.14 -9.86 -1.68
CA PHE A 111 -16.44 -8.43 -1.60
C PHE A 111 -17.94 -8.13 -1.48
N ARG A 112 -18.82 -9.03 -1.95
CA ARG A 112 -20.28 -8.93 -1.73
C ARG A 112 -20.71 -9.08 -0.26
N LEU A 113 -19.81 -9.49 0.62
CA LEU A 113 -20.08 -9.72 2.04
C LEU A 113 -19.80 -8.46 2.88
N PHE A 114 -19.23 -7.42 2.27
CA PHE A 114 -18.96 -6.15 2.96
C PHE A 114 -20.24 -5.38 3.26
N GLY A 115 -20.13 -4.45 4.21
CA GLY A 115 -21.16 -3.47 4.54
C GLY A 115 -20.72 -2.05 4.21
N ASP A 116 -21.62 -1.11 4.47
CA ASP A 116 -21.39 0.33 4.32
C ASP A 116 -20.36 0.91 5.31
N GLN A 117 -19.97 0.13 6.32
CA GLN A 117 -18.96 0.51 7.32
C GLN A 117 -17.53 0.44 6.79
N LEU A 118 -17.28 -0.25 5.66
CA LEU A 118 -15.93 -0.41 5.13
C LEU A 118 -15.42 0.92 4.57
N GLU A 119 -14.40 1.50 5.22
CA GLU A 119 -13.84 2.79 4.85
C GLU A 119 -12.54 2.66 4.06
N GLN A 120 -11.74 1.61 4.29
CA GLN A 120 -10.42 1.44 3.69
C GLN A 120 -10.22 0.01 3.21
N LEU A 121 -9.85 -0.15 1.93
CA LEU A 121 -9.60 -1.45 1.31
C LEU A 121 -8.30 -1.42 0.49
N TYR A 122 -7.32 -2.24 0.90
CA TYR A 122 -6.02 -2.34 0.25
C TYR A 122 -5.86 -3.69 -0.45
N LEU A 123 -5.68 -3.63 -1.78
CA LEU A 123 -5.63 -4.78 -2.69
C LEU A 123 -4.37 -4.79 -3.57
N ASP A 124 -3.35 -3.99 -3.23
CA ASP A 124 -2.12 -3.91 -4.02
C ASP A 124 -1.53 -5.30 -4.29
N GLY A 125 -1.28 -5.61 -5.56
CA GLY A 125 -0.73 -6.90 -6.01
C GLY A 125 -1.73 -8.06 -6.05
N CYS A 126 -3.02 -7.83 -5.77
CA CYS A 126 -4.08 -8.84 -5.91
C CYS A 126 -4.47 -9.04 -7.39
N SER A 127 -3.54 -9.60 -8.17
CA SER A 127 -3.64 -9.69 -9.63
C SER A 127 -4.83 -10.48 -10.20
N GLN A 128 -5.51 -11.27 -9.36
CA GLN A 128 -6.65 -12.09 -9.77
C GLN A 128 -8.01 -11.45 -9.47
N VAL A 129 -8.05 -10.34 -8.71
CA VAL A 129 -9.28 -9.55 -8.47
C VAL A 129 -9.81 -9.09 -9.81
N ASP A 130 -11.02 -9.53 -10.14
CA ASP A 130 -11.63 -9.34 -11.45
C ASP A 130 -12.66 -8.21 -11.47
N GLU A 131 -13.28 -8.01 -12.64
CA GLU A 131 -14.27 -6.96 -12.84
C GLU A 131 -15.49 -7.15 -11.95
N MET A 132 -15.92 -8.40 -11.75
CA MET A 132 -17.11 -8.73 -10.96
C MET A 132 -16.89 -8.47 -9.47
N ALA A 133 -15.68 -8.70 -8.96
CA ALA A 133 -15.33 -8.34 -7.59
C ALA A 133 -15.46 -6.83 -7.34
N LEU A 134 -14.99 -5.99 -8.26
CA LEU A 134 -15.13 -4.54 -8.12
C LEU A 134 -16.57 -4.06 -8.29
N GLU A 135 -17.39 -4.72 -9.10
CA GLU A 135 -18.84 -4.46 -9.16
C GLU A 135 -19.52 -4.80 -7.82
N ASP A 136 -19.22 -5.97 -7.25
CA ASP A 136 -19.69 -6.38 -5.92
C ASP A 136 -19.25 -5.37 -4.84
N LEU A 137 -18.01 -4.89 -4.89
CA LEU A 137 -17.48 -3.86 -3.98
C LEU A 137 -18.28 -2.56 -4.10
N CYS A 138 -18.48 -2.06 -5.33
CA CYS A 138 -19.16 -0.77 -5.55
C CYS A 138 -20.63 -0.77 -5.12
N THR A 139 -21.26 -1.95 -5.06
CA THR A 139 -22.67 -2.09 -4.64
C THR A 139 -22.84 -2.32 -3.14
N THR A 140 -21.78 -2.72 -2.43
CA THR A 140 -21.84 -3.08 -1.00
C THR A 140 -21.12 -2.07 -0.10
N ALA A 141 -19.92 -1.65 -0.47
CA ALA A 141 -19.05 -0.77 0.33
C ALA A 141 -19.16 0.70 -0.12
N ILE A 142 -20.38 1.25 -0.13
CA ILE A 142 -20.62 2.63 -0.61
C ILE A 142 -19.95 3.71 0.26
N GLY A 143 -19.62 3.39 1.52
CA GLY A 143 -18.92 4.28 2.46
C GLY A 143 -17.38 4.29 2.31
N LEU A 144 -16.85 3.68 1.25
CA LEU A 144 -15.41 3.55 1.05
C LEU A 144 -14.74 4.91 0.81
N LYS A 145 -13.72 5.22 1.62
CA LYS A 145 -12.95 6.47 1.61
C LYS A 145 -11.56 6.29 0.99
N GLU A 146 -10.99 5.09 1.08
CA GLU A 146 -9.69 4.77 0.50
C GLU A 146 -9.70 3.41 -0.20
N LEU A 147 -9.29 3.40 -1.47
CA LEU A 147 -9.16 2.21 -2.29
C LEU A 147 -7.77 2.15 -2.91
N ARG A 148 -7.01 1.10 -2.57
CA ARG A 148 -5.70 0.84 -3.19
C ARG A 148 -5.78 -0.42 -4.05
N ILE A 149 -5.58 -0.25 -5.34
CA ILE A 149 -5.74 -1.29 -6.38
C ILE A 149 -4.51 -1.29 -7.31
N ASN A 150 -3.33 -1.02 -6.76
CA ASN A 150 -2.10 -1.07 -7.52
C ASN A 150 -1.87 -2.51 -8.02
N ASP A 151 -1.39 -2.66 -9.25
CA ASP A 151 -1.10 -3.97 -9.84
C ASP A 151 -2.31 -4.95 -9.91
N CYS A 152 -3.55 -4.45 -9.86
CA CYS A 152 -4.77 -5.20 -10.12
C CYS A 152 -5.09 -5.19 -11.63
N TYR A 153 -4.51 -6.11 -12.39
CA TYR A 153 -4.44 -6.03 -13.85
C TYR A 153 -5.73 -6.34 -14.62
N LYS A 154 -6.73 -6.96 -13.98
CA LYS A 154 -8.00 -7.33 -14.63
C LYS A 154 -9.06 -6.21 -14.62
N ILE A 155 -8.74 -5.05 -14.08
CA ILE A 155 -9.64 -3.90 -13.99
C ILE A 155 -9.93 -3.31 -15.37
N SER A 156 -11.18 -2.94 -15.62
CA SER A 156 -11.64 -2.36 -16.89
C SER A 156 -12.15 -0.92 -16.75
N ASP A 157 -12.40 -0.29 -17.91
CA ASP A 157 -13.07 1.02 -18.01
C ASP A 157 -14.41 1.04 -17.25
N GLY A 158 -15.18 -0.06 -17.33
CA GLY A 158 -16.45 -0.21 -16.65
C GLY A 158 -16.32 -0.12 -15.13
N ASN A 159 -15.28 -0.75 -14.57
CA ASN A 159 -15.02 -0.69 -13.13
C ASN A 159 -14.70 0.73 -12.67
N ILE A 160 -13.78 1.44 -13.34
CA ILE A 160 -13.44 2.82 -12.96
C ILE A 160 -14.65 3.75 -13.14
N SER A 161 -15.45 3.53 -14.18
CA SER A 161 -16.72 4.25 -14.38
C SER A 161 -17.69 4.04 -13.21
N MET A 162 -17.84 2.79 -12.76
CA MET A 162 -18.72 2.44 -11.64
C MET A 162 -18.22 3.04 -10.31
N ILE A 163 -16.93 2.89 -10.01
CA ILE A 163 -16.27 3.52 -8.84
C ILE A 163 -16.56 5.02 -8.85
N SER A 164 -16.36 5.69 -9.99
CA SER A 164 -16.54 7.14 -10.10
C SER A 164 -17.97 7.63 -9.86
N ARG A 165 -18.97 6.75 -10.04
CA ARG A 165 -20.39 7.07 -9.91
C ARG A 165 -20.97 6.68 -8.56
N LEU A 166 -20.51 5.57 -7.99
CA LEU A 166 -21.12 4.96 -6.81
C LEU A 166 -20.36 5.27 -5.51
N LEU A 167 -19.04 5.41 -5.56
CA LEU A 167 -18.21 5.67 -4.37
C LEU A 167 -17.96 7.17 -4.18
N SER A 168 -19.01 7.93 -3.86
CA SER A 168 -18.96 9.39 -3.77
C SER A 168 -18.14 9.93 -2.59
N GLU A 169 -17.91 9.11 -1.56
CA GLU A 169 -17.09 9.43 -0.39
C GLU A 169 -15.59 9.14 -0.59
N LEU A 170 -15.22 8.57 -1.73
CA LEU A 170 -13.84 8.16 -2.00
C LEU A 170 -12.92 9.39 -2.01
N ARG A 171 -11.94 9.38 -1.11
CA ARG A 171 -10.94 10.45 -0.96
C ARG A 171 -9.56 10.06 -1.44
N VAL A 172 -9.24 8.78 -1.42
CA VAL A 172 -7.93 8.26 -1.79
C VAL A 172 -8.12 7.12 -2.78
N ILE A 173 -7.47 7.23 -3.94
CA ILE A 173 -7.40 6.15 -4.91
C ILE A 173 -5.99 5.99 -5.44
N THR A 174 -5.46 4.77 -5.41
CA THR A 174 -4.17 4.43 -6.01
C THR A 174 -4.36 3.35 -7.06
N LEU A 175 -3.94 3.64 -8.30
CA LEU A 175 -4.04 2.77 -9.46
C LEU A 175 -2.71 2.78 -10.23
N CYS A 176 -1.65 2.38 -9.53
CA CYS A 176 -0.30 2.33 -10.03
C CYS A 176 -0.03 0.98 -10.74
N GLY A 177 0.89 0.98 -11.69
CA GLY A 177 1.30 -0.20 -12.46
C GLY A 177 1.08 -0.05 -13.96
N ASP A 178 1.67 -0.97 -14.74
CA ASP A 178 1.80 -0.82 -16.19
C ASP A 178 1.11 -1.91 -17.03
N ARG A 179 0.43 -2.86 -16.40
CA ARG A 179 -0.16 -4.04 -17.07
C ARG A 179 -1.69 -4.07 -17.04
N PHE A 180 -2.33 -2.91 -17.13
CA PHE A 180 -3.79 -2.84 -17.21
C PHE A 180 -4.25 -3.12 -18.65
N GLU A 181 -4.58 -4.38 -18.98
CA GLU A 181 -4.93 -4.79 -20.35
C GLU A 181 -6.32 -4.33 -20.80
N LYS A 182 -7.27 -4.21 -19.85
CA LYS A 182 -8.67 -3.85 -20.11
C LYS A 182 -9.01 -2.40 -19.79
N LEU A 183 -8.06 -1.65 -19.24
CA LEU A 183 -8.23 -0.25 -18.91
C LEU A 183 -7.61 0.60 -20.03
N SER A 184 -8.37 1.58 -20.51
CA SER A 184 -8.00 2.50 -21.57
C SER A 184 -7.84 3.93 -21.05
N THR A 185 -7.36 4.82 -21.92
CA THR A 185 -7.30 6.26 -21.65
C THR A 185 -8.69 6.90 -21.48
N TYR A 186 -9.75 6.27 -22.01
CA TYR A 186 -11.13 6.69 -21.75
C TYR A 186 -11.61 6.23 -20.38
N GLY A 187 -11.26 5.02 -19.96
CA GLY A 187 -11.59 4.48 -18.64
C GLY A 187 -10.97 5.28 -17.51
N ILE A 188 -9.67 5.55 -17.58
CA ILE A 188 -8.97 6.33 -16.54
C ILE A 188 -9.53 7.75 -16.42
N ALA A 189 -10.05 8.33 -17.51
CA ALA A 189 -10.66 9.66 -17.50
C ALA A 189 -11.88 9.75 -16.56
N HIS A 190 -12.54 8.65 -16.22
CA HIS A 190 -13.63 8.66 -15.23
C HIS A 190 -13.18 9.10 -13.83
N ILE A 191 -11.88 9.02 -13.50
CA ILE A 191 -11.34 9.55 -12.24
C ILE A 191 -11.60 11.05 -12.09
N SER A 192 -11.73 11.81 -13.20
CA SER A 192 -12.07 13.24 -13.13
C SER A 192 -13.45 13.53 -12.55
N ASN A 193 -14.32 12.52 -12.43
CA ASN A 193 -15.65 12.68 -11.83
C ASN A 193 -15.63 12.51 -10.30
N MET A 194 -14.52 12.02 -9.73
CA MET A 194 -14.38 11.74 -8.29
C MET A 194 -13.96 13.01 -7.53
N THR A 195 -14.83 14.02 -7.46
CA THR A 195 -14.50 15.37 -6.95
C THR A 195 -14.18 15.44 -5.46
N SER A 196 -14.46 14.37 -4.70
CA SER A 196 -14.11 14.19 -3.28
C SER A 196 -12.64 13.81 -3.06
N LEU A 197 -11.89 13.50 -4.13
CA LEU A 197 -10.50 13.05 -4.02
C LEU A 197 -9.59 14.11 -3.39
N VAL A 198 -8.76 13.61 -2.48
CA VAL A 198 -7.71 14.32 -1.76
C VAL A 198 -6.33 13.74 -2.14
N GLU A 199 -6.26 12.46 -2.46
CA GLU A 199 -5.02 11.79 -2.89
C GLU A 199 -5.26 10.92 -4.12
N LEU A 200 -4.39 11.07 -5.12
CA LEU A 200 -4.39 10.30 -6.35
C LEU A 200 -2.95 9.86 -6.66
N ALA A 201 -2.74 8.55 -6.77
CA ALA A 201 -1.47 7.99 -7.23
C ALA A 201 -1.68 7.12 -8.48
N LEU A 202 -0.93 7.43 -9.54
CA LEU A 202 -0.98 6.77 -10.84
C LEU A 202 0.44 6.45 -11.34
N ASP A 203 1.33 6.09 -10.43
CA ASP A 203 2.72 5.80 -10.75
C ASP A 203 2.81 4.64 -11.73
N GLN A 204 3.75 4.71 -12.67
CA GLN A 204 3.97 3.70 -13.71
C GLN A 204 2.75 3.48 -14.64
N ASN A 205 1.70 4.31 -14.56
CA ASN A 205 0.47 4.08 -15.31
C ASN A 205 0.58 4.66 -16.73
N PRO A 206 0.64 3.83 -17.80
CA PRO A 206 0.89 4.29 -19.16
C PRO A 206 -0.31 5.04 -19.77
N LEU A 207 -1.47 4.99 -19.14
CA LEU A 207 -2.72 5.58 -19.63
C LEU A 207 -2.82 7.08 -19.32
N VAL A 208 -1.95 7.60 -18.44
CA VAL A 208 -1.89 9.02 -18.12
C VAL A 208 -1.38 9.80 -19.34
N ASN A 209 -2.15 10.82 -19.74
CA ASN A 209 -1.83 11.71 -20.85
C ASN A 209 -2.29 13.15 -20.58
N ASP A 210 -1.93 14.08 -21.48
CA ASP A 210 -2.30 15.49 -21.36
C ASP A 210 -3.80 15.73 -21.16
N SER A 211 -4.66 15.04 -21.93
CA SER A 211 -6.12 15.19 -21.85
C SER A 211 -6.65 14.79 -20.48
N PHE A 212 -6.12 13.71 -19.92
CA PHE A 212 -6.42 13.27 -18.57
C PHE A 212 -6.00 14.32 -17.53
N LEU A 213 -4.74 14.78 -17.57
CA LEU A 213 -4.21 15.78 -16.63
C LEU A 213 -5.01 17.09 -16.67
N ILE A 214 -5.39 17.55 -17.87
CA ILE A 214 -6.26 18.73 -18.05
C ILE A 214 -7.64 18.51 -17.43
N SER A 215 -8.19 17.30 -17.55
CA SER A 215 -9.52 16.97 -17.02
C SER A 215 -9.53 16.93 -15.50
N ILE A 216 -8.54 16.28 -14.88
CA ILE A 216 -8.41 16.26 -13.42
C ILE A 216 -8.07 17.65 -12.86
N GLY A 217 -7.24 18.44 -13.55
CA GLY A 217 -6.92 19.81 -13.17
C GLY A 217 -8.15 20.72 -13.09
N LYS A 218 -9.17 20.48 -13.92
CA LYS A 218 -10.42 21.25 -13.89
C LYS A 218 -11.42 20.80 -12.82
N SER A 219 -11.34 19.55 -12.37
CA SER A 219 -12.40 18.91 -11.58
C SER A 219 -11.99 18.64 -10.13
N LEU A 220 -10.76 18.17 -9.88
CA LEU A 220 -10.29 17.71 -8.57
C LEU A 220 -9.70 18.86 -7.74
N SER A 221 -10.53 19.85 -7.42
CA SER A 221 -10.08 21.08 -6.71
C SER A 221 -9.59 20.85 -5.27
N ASN A 222 -9.97 19.73 -4.63
CA ASN A 222 -9.59 19.36 -3.27
C ASN A 222 -8.30 18.52 -3.18
N LEU A 223 -7.66 18.24 -4.32
CA LEU A 223 -6.50 17.36 -4.37
C LEU A 223 -5.31 17.97 -3.62
N LYS A 224 -4.79 17.21 -2.65
CA LYS A 224 -3.63 17.56 -1.82
C LYS A 224 -2.38 16.76 -2.19
N THR A 225 -2.56 15.52 -2.63
CA THR A 225 -1.46 14.63 -2.99
C THR A 225 -1.67 14.11 -4.40
N LEU A 226 -0.68 14.32 -5.27
CA LEU A 226 -0.65 13.78 -6.63
C LEU A 226 0.68 13.10 -6.89
N SER A 227 0.65 11.80 -7.22
CA SER A 227 1.83 11.03 -7.62
C SER A 227 1.67 10.52 -9.06
N LEU A 228 2.64 10.86 -9.90
CA LEU A 228 2.71 10.51 -11.32
C LEU A 228 4.09 9.96 -11.69
N ALA A 229 4.78 9.33 -10.73
CA ALA A 229 6.15 8.86 -10.93
C ALA A 229 6.19 7.85 -12.10
N ASN A 230 6.97 8.17 -13.14
CA ASN A 230 7.06 7.38 -14.37
C ASN A 230 5.70 7.08 -15.04
N ALA A 231 4.72 7.97 -14.89
CA ALA A 231 3.42 7.82 -15.54
C ALA A 231 3.46 8.24 -17.02
N GLY A 232 2.56 7.65 -17.82
CA GLY A 232 2.44 7.92 -19.25
C GLY A 232 3.68 7.53 -20.06
N SER A 233 3.74 8.04 -21.29
CA SER A 233 4.95 7.99 -22.12
C SER A 233 5.42 9.40 -22.44
N ASP A 234 6.67 9.53 -22.90
CA ASP A 234 7.27 10.81 -23.32
C ASP A 234 6.45 11.56 -24.39
N GLN A 235 5.61 10.84 -25.14
CA GLN A 235 4.71 11.43 -26.14
C GLN A 235 3.30 11.70 -25.59
N ALA A 236 2.87 10.97 -24.55
CA ALA A 236 1.55 11.10 -23.98
C ALA A 236 1.43 12.27 -23.00
N ILE A 237 2.52 12.55 -22.25
CA ILE A 237 2.60 13.68 -21.33
C ILE A 237 3.56 14.72 -21.90
N SER A 238 3.03 15.89 -22.21
CA SER A 238 3.80 17.05 -22.65
C SER A 238 3.78 18.15 -21.57
N GLY A 239 4.44 19.27 -21.86
CA GLY A 239 4.35 20.44 -21.00
C GLY A 239 2.92 20.95 -20.79
N LYS A 240 2.00 20.70 -21.72
CA LYS A 240 0.59 21.07 -21.57
C LYS A 240 -0.10 20.31 -20.44
N GLY A 241 0.14 19.01 -20.34
CA GLY A 241 -0.39 18.18 -19.25
C GLY A 241 0.18 18.60 -17.90
N ILE A 242 1.50 18.82 -17.82
CA ILE A 242 2.13 19.28 -16.57
C ILE A 242 1.63 20.66 -16.15
N MET A 243 1.42 21.60 -17.08
CA MET A 243 0.83 22.91 -16.75
C MET A 243 -0.57 22.81 -16.14
N ALA A 244 -1.34 21.75 -16.42
CA ALA A 244 -2.66 21.56 -15.81
C ALA A 244 -2.59 21.33 -14.29
N ILE A 245 -1.44 20.89 -13.76
CA ILE A 245 -1.23 20.71 -12.32
C ILE A 245 -1.30 22.06 -11.58
N ALA A 246 -1.00 23.17 -12.24
CA ALA A 246 -1.12 24.51 -11.68
C ALA A 246 -2.56 24.87 -11.23
N GLN A 247 -3.57 24.10 -11.62
CA GLN A 247 -4.95 24.28 -11.19
C GLN A 247 -5.20 23.80 -9.74
N PHE A 248 -4.37 22.90 -9.20
CA PHE A 248 -4.55 22.34 -7.86
C PHE A 248 -4.06 23.29 -6.77
N LYS A 249 -4.95 24.16 -6.27
CA LYS A 249 -4.58 25.19 -5.27
C LYS A 249 -4.36 24.62 -3.87
N ALA A 250 -4.95 23.48 -3.56
CA ALA A 250 -4.77 22.76 -2.30
C ALA A 250 -3.59 21.77 -2.31
N LEU A 251 -2.83 21.68 -3.41
CA LEU A 251 -1.77 20.68 -3.56
C LEU A 251 -0.64 20.91 -2.56
N GLU A 252 -0.38 19.92 -1.72
CA GLU A 252 0.63 19.90 -0.66
C GLU A 252 1.81 18.98 -1.02
N GLN A 253 1.55 17.90 -1.76
CA GLN A 253 2.53 16.89 -2.15
C GLN A 253 2.42 16.56 -3.64
N LEU A 254 3.56 16.58 -4.33
CA LEU A 254 3.63 16.32 -5.76
C LEU A 254 4.85 15.47 -6.10
N ASP A 255 4.63 14.33 -6.75
CA ASP A 255 5.68 13.51 -7.35
C ASP A 255 5.56 13.49 -8.89
N LEU A 256 6.57 14.03 -9.56
CA LEU A 256 6.72 14.04 -11.02
C LEU A 256 8.00 13.32 -11.47
N SER A 257 8.52 12.44 -10.62
CA SER A 257 9.76 11.72 -10.89
C SER A 257 9.71 10.95 -12.21
N SER A 258 10.83 10.93 -12.92
CA SER A 258 11.00 10.26 -14.23
C SER A 258 10.06 10.74 -15.34
N LEU A 259 9.45 11.92 -15.21
CA LEU A 259 8.69 12.53 -16.31
C LEU A 259 9.57 13.43 -17.17
N ALA A 260 9.84 13.01 -18.41
CA ALA A 260 10.59 13.81 -19.40
C ALA A 260 9.94 15.16 -19.74
N ALA A 261 8.63 15.29 -19.49
CA ALA A 261 7.90 16.54 -19.70
C ALA A 261 8.28 17.67 -18.72
N VAL A 262 8.90 17.32 -17.58
CA VAL A 262 9.27 18.28 -16.54
C VAL A 262 10.50 19.07 -16.97
N ARG A 263 10.25 20.32 -17.39
CA ARG A 263 11.28 21.32 -17.70
C ARG A 263 11.14 22.51 -16.77
N SER A 264 12.24 23.20 -16.52
CA SER A 264 12.34 24.34 -15.60
C SER A 264 11.20 25.35 -15.79
N GLY A 265 11.00 25.88 -17.00
CA GLY A 265 9.96 26.89 -17.26
C GLY A 265 8.54 26.44 -16.93
N ILE A 266 8.19 25.18 -17.17
CA ILE A 266 6.86 24.63 -16.87
C ILE A 266 6.71 24.40 -15.36
N LEU A 267 7.76 23.88 -14.72
CA LEU A 267 7.77 23.63 -13.28
C LEU A 267 7.57 24.93 -12.48
N LEU A 268 8.15 26.05 -12.93
CA LEU A 268 7.97 27.36 -12.30
C LEU A 268 6.49 27.75 -12.20
N GLU A 269 5.73 27.58 -13.28
CA GLU A 269 4.29 27.88 -13.29
C GLU A 269 3.50 27.04 -12.28
N VAL A 270 3.86 25.75 -12.17
CA VAL A 270 3.25 24.84 -11.19
C VAL A 270 3.56 25.32 -9.77
N VAL A 271 4.84 25.57 -9.47
CA VAL A 271 5.29 25.97 -8.12
C VAL A 271 4.71 27.32 -7.69
N TYR A 272 4.63 28.31 -8.59
CA TYR A 272 4.04 29.61 -8.27
C TYR A 272 2.53 29.57 -8.08
N SER A 273 1.87 28.59 -8.70
CA SER A 273 0.43 28.39 -8.61
C SER A 273 0.00 27.57 -7.41
N CYS A 274 0.74 26.51 -7.09
CA CYS A 274 0.48 25.57 -6.00
C CYS A 274 1.16 26.03 -4.71
N ARG A 275 0.65 27.11 -4.10
CA ARG A 275 1.30 27.77 -2.95
C ARG A 275 1.33 26.94 -1.66
N SER A 276 0.51 25.89 -1.58
CA SER A 276 0.49 24.96 -0.44
C SER A 276 1.55 23.87 -0.53
N LEU A 277 2.31 23.82 -1.63
CA LEU A 277 3.26 22.75 -1.90
C LEU A 277 4.38 22.72 -0.85
N SER A 278 4.50 21.57 -0.21
CA SER A 278 5.45 21.32 0.89
C SER A 278 6.42 20.18 0.60
N LEU A 279 6.01 19.21 -0.23
CA LEU A 279 6.83 18.10 -0.67
C LEU A 279 6.79 18.03 -2.20
N LEU A 280 7.97 18.07 -2.82
CA LEU A 280 8.12 18.00 -4.27
C LEU A 280 9.21 16.97 -4.62
N GLN A 281 8.81 15.93 -5.35
CA GLN A 281 9.71 14.87 -5.80
C GLN A 281 9.91 14.95 -7.31
N LEU A 282 11.16 15.10 -7.72
CA LEU A 282 11.63 15.33 -9.08
C LEU A 282 12.83 14.42 -9.39
N ARG A 283 12.75 13.16 -8.94
CA ARG A 283 13.83 12.19 -9.17
C ARG A 283 13.93 11.88 -10.67
N ASN A 284 15.15 11.72 -11.19
CA ASN A 284 15.39 11.38 -12.59
C ASN A 284 14.67 12.30 -13.60
N CYS A 285 14.43 13.57 -13.26
CA CYS A 285 13.88 14.55 -14.21
C CYS A 285 15.01 15.08 -15.09
N VAL A 286 15.37 14.32 -16.13
CA VAL A 286 16.59 14.56 -16.95
C VAL A 286 16.63 15.88 -17.71
N TYR A 287 15.50 16.60 -17.84
CA TYR A 287 15.41 17.92 -18.48
C TYR A 287 15.18 19.07 -17.49
N LEU A 288 15.23 18.80 -16.19
CA LEU A 288 15.19 19.82 -15.14
C LEU A 288 16.58 20.42 -14.97
N SER A 289 16.71 21.73 -15.19
CA SER A 289 17.96 22.47 -15.02
C SER A 289 17.98 23.31 -13.74
N ASP A 290 19.13 23.91 -13.46
CA ASP A 290 19.34 24.85 -12.36
C ASP A 290 18.27 25.95 -12.26
N ASP A 291 17.76 26.46 -13.38
CA ASP A 291 16.70 27.50 -13.38
C ASP A 291 15.42 27.02 -12.66
N GLY A 292 15.11 25.73 -12.76
CA GLY A 292 13.97 25.14 -12.06
C GLY A 292 14.17 25.18 -10.55
N VAL A 293 15.33 24.71 -10.08
CA VAL A 293 15.68 24.69 -8.65
C VAL A 293 15.71 26.11 -8.07
N LYS A 294 16.28 27.08 -8.80
CA LYS A 294 16.32 28.49 -8.39
C LYS A 294 14.93 29.10 -8.22
N GLY A 295 13.97 28.72 -9.06
CA GLY A 295 12.60 29.18 -8.87
C GLY A 295 11.84 28.42 -7.79
N ILE A 296 12.11 27.13 -7.57
CA ILE A 296 11.57 26.39 -6.41
C ILE A 296 12.02 27.03 -5.10
N ALA A 297 13.21 27.65 -5.06
CA ALA A 297 13.71 28.37 -3.89
C ALA A 297 12.80 29.54 -3.44
N ARG A 298 11.84 29.96 -4.27
CA ARG A 298 10.83 30.98 -3.95
C ARG A 298 9.55 30.41 -3.35
N ALA A 299 9.41 29.08 -3.26
CA ALA A 299 8.27 28.44 -2.63
C ALA A 299 8.37 28.52 -1.11
N GLU A 300 7.48 29.31 -0.49
CA GLU A 300 7.56 29.60 0.96
C GLU A 300 7.28 28.38 1.85
N ASN A 301 6.43 27.46 1.37
CA ASN A 301 5.97 26.30 2.13
C ASN A 301 6.78 25.03 1.87
N ILE A 302 7.77 25.07 0.99
CA ILE A 302 8.57 23.88 0.67
C ILE A 302 9.35 23.41 1.91
N ARG A 303 9.25 22.12 2.19
CA ARG A 303 9.91 21.43 3.30
C ARG A 303 10.76 20.28 2.82
N HIS A 304 10.39 19.66 1.70
CA HIS A 304 11.12 18.56 1.12
C HIS A 304 11.17 18.71 -0.40
N LEU A 305 12.39 18.73 -0.94
CA LEU A 305 12.66 18.73 -2.37
C LEU A 305 13.61 17.57 -2.70
N ASP A 306 13.15 16.61 -3.49
CA ASP A 306 13.98 15.48 -3.92
C ASP A 306 14.38 15.65 -5.39
N LEU A 307 15.68 15.82 -5.64
CA LEU A 307 16.28 15.96 -6.97
C LEU A 307 17.12 14.74 -7.36
N SER A 308 16.96 13.60 -6.68
CA SER A 308 17.86 12.46 -6.85
C SER A 308 17.94 12.03 -8.33
N GLY A 309 19.15 11.86 -8.87
CA GLY A 309 19.36 11.47 -10.27
C GLY A 309 19.01 12.53 -11.32
N SER A 310 18.65 13.76 -10.93
CA SER A 310 18.48 14.87 -11.88
C SER A 310 19.84 15.45 -12.30
N ILE A 311 20.42 14.84 -13.33
CA ILE A 311 21.83 15.03 -13.75
C ILE A 311 22.23 16.43 -14.21
N LEU A 312 21.28 17.32 -14.54
CA LEU A 312 21.56 18.68 -14.99
C LEU A 312 21.62 19.71 -13.85
N ILE A 313 21.44 19.26 -12.60
CA ILE A 313 21.50 20.12 -11.42
C ILE A 313 22.95 20.24 -10.94
N THR A 314 23.38 21.48 -10.72
CA THR A 314 24.74 21.84 -10.33
C THR A 314 24.80 22.52 -8.96
N ASN A 315 26.02 22.64 -8.43
CA ASN A 315 26.27 23.27 -7.13
C ASN A 315 25.71 24.69 -7.05
N ASP A 316 25.65 25.42 -8.16
CA ASP A 316 25.18 26.80 -8.20
C ASP A 316 23.73 26.92 -7.76
N SER A 317 22.84 26.09 -8.32
CA SER A 317 21.41 26.16 -7.99
C SER A 317 21.10 25.66 -6.58
N VAL A 318 21.77 24.60 -6.12
CA VAL A 318 21.63 24.09 -4.75
C VAL A 318 22.16 25.11 -3.75
N GLN A 319 23.28 25.77 -4.03
CA GLN A 319 23.80 26.82 -3.17
C GLN A 319 22.87 28.04 -3.12
N GLU A 320 22.24 28.41 -4.24
CA GLU A 320 21.21 29.45 -4.30
C GLU A 320 19.97 29.06 -3.49
N PHE A 321 19.52 27.82 -3.61
CA PHE A 321 18.43 27.27 -2.79
C PHE A 321 18.75 27.36 -1.31
N ILE A 322 19.95 26.95 -0.87
CA ILE A 322 20.40 27.05 0.52
C ILE A 322 20.33 28.50 1.04
N ARG A 323 20.70 29.49 0.22
CA ARG A 323 20.67 30.93 0.57
C ARG A 323 19.25 31.48 0.69
N ALA A 324 18.29 30.90 -0.03
CA ALA A 324 16.89 31.34 0.00
C ALA A 324 16.18 30.99 1.32
N PHE A 325 16.70 30.03 2.08
CA PHE A 325 16.17 29.65 3.40
C PHE A 325 17.20 29.95 4.49
N PRO A 326 17.30 31.21 4.95
CA PRO A 326 18.19 31.56 6.05
C PRO A 326 17.73 30.91 7.36
N HIS A 327 18.67 30.78 8.30
CA HIS A 327 18.40 30.26 9.63
C HIS A 327 17.33 31.09 10.35
N ASP A 328 16.35 30.40 10.94
CA ASP A 328 15.25 30.99 11.70
C ASP A 328 14.76 29.95 12.72
N ASP A 329 14.99 30.21 14.01
CA ASP A 329 14.64 29.31 15.12
C ASP A 329 13.14 28.98 15.19
N LYS A 330 12.29 29.79 14.56
CA LYS A 330 10.83 29.60 14.56
C LYS A 330 10.35 28.73 13.40
N LYS A 331 11.21 28.42 12.42
CA LYS A 331 10.82 27.69 11.20
C LYS A 331 11.46 26.29 11.15
N SER A 332 10.67 25.29 10.79
CA SER A 332 11.08 23.86 10.67
C SER A 332 11.99 23.59 9.47
N ALA A 333 13.11 22.89 9.60
CA ALA A 333 14.10 22.67 8.53
C ALA A 333 13.52 22.33 7.14
N VAL A 334 14.29 22.65 6.08
CA VAL A 334 13.98 22.26 4.69
C VAL A 334 14.99 21.22 4.23
N THR A 335 14.54 20.07 3.76
CA THR A 335 15.44 19.05 3.20
C THR A 335 15.49 19.17 1.69
N ILE A 336 16.70 19.18 1.14
CA ILE A 336 16.96 18.98 -0.29
C ILE A 336 17.77 17.70 -0.47
N VAL A 337 17.28 16.78 -1.30
CA VAL A 337 17.99 15.54 -1.64
C VAL A 337 18.65 15.68 -3.01
N VAL A 338 19.93 15.32 -3.08
CA VAL A 338 20.78 15.53 -4.27
C VAL A 338 21.61 14.30 -4.64
N GLY A 339 21.34 13.11 -4.09
CA GLY A 339 22.07 11.91 -4.49
C GLY A 339 21.91 11.57 -5.97
N GLY A 340 22.94 11.02 -6.60
CA GLY A 340 22.91 10.70 -8.05
C GLY A 340 22.94 11.94 -8.98
N THR A 341 23.09 13.16 -8.45
CA THR A 341 23.33 14.38 -9.23
C THR A 341 24.83 14.68 -9.38
N ALA A 342 25.19 15.76 -10.08
CA ALA A 342 26.58 16.20 -10.23
C ALA A 342 27.10 17.04 -9.04
N ILE A 343 26.39 17.07 -7.91
CA ILE A 343 26.69 17.95 -6.78
C ILE A 343 27.92 17.49 -6.00
N ASP A 344 28.89 18.39 -5.85
CA ASP A 344 30.05 18.22 -4.99
C ASP A 344 29.81 18.83 -3.60
N ALA A 345 29.75 17.99 -2.56
CA ALA A 345 29.53 18.44 -1.18
C ALA A 345 30.55 19.49 -0.69
N SER A 346 31.78 19.46 -1.20
CA SER A 346 32.85 20.38 -0.78
C SER A 346 32.63 21.83 -1.23
N GLN A 347 31.77 22.04 -2.24
CA GLN A 347 31.46 23.35 -2.80
C GLN A 347 30.17 23.97 -2.23
N LEU A 348 29.50 23.28 -1.29
CA LEU A 348 28.29 23.76 -0.65
C LEU A 348 28.57 24.28 0.77
N SER A 349 27.97 25.42 1.09
CA SER A 349 27.96 26.00 2.44
C SER A 349 26.52 26.15 2.93
N VAL A 350 26.18 25.39 3.97
CA VAL A 350 24.90 25.44 4.70
C VAL A 350 24.92 26.38 5.91
N ARG A 351 25.98 27.17 6.09
CA ARG A 351 26.10 28.11 7.21
C ARG A 351 24.97 29.14 7.17
N ASN A 352 24.40 29.43 8.35
CA ASN A 352 23.26 30.35 8.51
C ASN A 352 22.05 29.99 7.64
N SER A 353 21.88 28.70 7.33
CA SER A 353 20.73 28.18 6.62
C SER A 353 20.00 27.15 7.49
N ARG A 354 18.70 27.00 7.23
CA ARG A 354 17.83 25.95 7.76
C ARG A 354 17.70 24.77 6.79
N VAL A 355 18.47 24.76 5.70
CA VAL A 355 18.49 23.68 4.71
C VAL A 355 19.39 22.54 5.18
N ILE A 356 18.85 21.32 5.10
CA ILE A 356 19.58 20.07 5.26
C ILE A 356 19.77 19.48 3.86
N VAL A 357 21.02 19.28 3.46
CA VAL A 357 21.35 18.63 2.18
C VAL A 357 21.56 17.14 2.44
N ASP A 358 20.71 16.31 1.85
CA ASP A 358 20.84 14.85 1.85
C ASP A 358 21.50 14.40 0.55
N PHE A 359 22.61 13.67 0.67
CA PHE A 359 23.38 13.15 -0.47
C PHE A 359 23.03 11.70 -0.81
N SER A 360 22.03 11.12 -0.13
CA SER A 360 21.53 9.78 -0.41
C SER A 360 20.85 9.72 -1.78
N ASP A 361 21.09 8.63 -2.50
CA ASP A 361 20.53 8.40 -3.83
C ASP A 361 19.27 7.52 -3.72
N TYR A 362 18.10 8.13 -3.89
CA TYR A 362 16.80 7.45 -3.87
C TYR A 362 16.26 7.12 -5.25
N THR A 363 17.07 7.15 -6.32
CA THR A 363 16.61 6.81 -7.68
C THR A 363 16.04 5.39 -7.78
N SER A 364 16.51 4.47 -6.94
CA SER A 364 16.02 3.08 -6.89
C SER A 364 14.59 2.95 -6.33
N LEU A 365 14.10 3.93 -5.58
CA LEU A 365 12.73 3.90 -5.01
C LEU A 365 11.63 4.05 -6.07
N LEU A 366 11.99 4.38 -7.32
CA LEU A 366 11.08 4.39 -8.45
C LEU A 366 10.67 2.99 -8.92
N ALA A 367 11.40 1.96 -8.49
CA ALA A 367 11.06 0.58 -8.72
C ALA A 367 10.02 0.11 -7.69
N MET A 368 8.89 -0.43 -8.16
CA MET A 368 7.92 -1.09 -7.29
C MET A 368 8.60 -2.21 -6.48
N PRO A 369 8.38 -2.30 -5.15
CA PRO A 369 9.06 -3.27 -4.27
C PRO A 369 8.90 -4.76 -4.57
N ASN A 370 8.30 -5.19 -5.69
CA ASN A 370 8.03 -6.60 -5.98
C ASN A 370 8.13 -7.01 -7.45
N ARG A 371 8.98 -6.34 -8.26
CA ARG A 371 9.42 -6.92 -9.54
C ARG A 371 10.53 -7.96 -9.30
N GLN A 372 10.16 -9.15 -8.77
CA GLN A 372 10.96 -10.33 -9.07
C GLN A 372 10.83 -10.61 -10.57
N ILE A 373 11.79 -10.11 -11.35
CA ILE A 373 12.05 -10.56 -12.70
C ILE A 373 12.49 -12.03 -12.58
N ARG A 374 11.55 -12.98 -12.63
CA ARG A 374 11.89 -14.37 -12.90
C ARG A 374 12.04 -14.51 -14.40
N SER A 375 13.30 -14.50 -14.85
CA SER A 375 13.70 -15.06 -16.14
C SER A 375 13.08 -16.46 -16.27
N PHE A 376 12.43 -16.71 -17.40
CA PHE A 376 11.87 -18.00 -17.80
C PHE A 376 12.85 -19.15 -17.47
N GLY A 377 12.49 -19.96 -16.48
CA GLY A 377 13.21 -21.15 -16.08
C GLY A 377 12.19 -22.21 -15.69
N ILE A 378 12.07 -23.23 -16.54
CA ILE A 378 11.11 -24.33 -16.45
C ILE A 378 11.37 -25.13 -15.17
N SER A 379 10.37 -25.24 -14.29
CA SER A 379 10.40 -26.14 -13.14
C SER A 379 9.14 -26.97 -13.05
N VAL A 380 9.37 -28.26 -13.08
CA VAL A 380 8.51 -29.41 -12.76
C VAL A 380 8.31 -29.30 -11.21
N GLY A 381 7.10 -29.27 -10.56
CA GLY A 381 6.81 -29.30 -9.04
C GLY A 381 6.02 -30.50 -8.32
N THR A 382 6.57 -31.30 -7.37
CA THR A 382 6.07 -32.59 -6.78
C THR A 382 4.59 -32.60 -6.38
N LYS A 383 3.86 -33.70 -6.64
CA LYS A 383 2.48 -33.90 -6.15
C LYS A 383 2.44 -33.98 -4.61
N SER A 384 1.67 -33.09 -4.00
CA SER A 384 1.08 -33.25 -2.67
C SER A 384 -0.44 -33.08 -2.80
N ASP A 385 -1.19 -34.03 -2.24
CA ASP A 385 -2.62 -34.27 -2.46
C ASP A 385 -3.55 -33.27 -1.74
N ASP A 386 -3.68 -32.04 -2.25
CA ASP A 386 -4.76 -31.10 -1.85
C ASP A 386 -5.43 -30.43 -3.07
N ASP A 387 -5.56 -31.15 -4.19
CA ASP A 387 -6.37 -30.74 -5.34
C ASP A 387 -7.86 -31.04 -5.08
N TYR A 388 -8.51 -30.24 -4.23
CA TYR A 388 -9.93 -29.97 -4.39
C TYR A 388 -10.07 -28.73 -5.26
N SER A 389 -10.44 -28.93 -6.52
CA SER A 389 -10.50 -27.87 -7.52
C SER A 389 -11.34 -26.68 -7.05
N ASP A 390 -10.77 -25.48 -7.14
CA ASP A 390 -11.48 -24.20 -6.99
C ASP A 390 -12.69 -24.11 -7.97
N ASP A 391 -12.70 -24.94 -9.02
CA ASP A 391 -13.78 -25.10 -10.00
C ASP A 391 -15.13 -25.50 -9.37
N GLU A 392 -15.15 -26.28 -8.28
CA GLU A 392 -16.41 -26.67 -7.63
C GLU A 392 -17.03 -25.51 -6.82
N PHE A 393 -16.20 -24.62 -6.26
CA PHE A 393 -16.65 -23.40 -5.57
C PHE A 393 -17.13 -22.33 -6.55
N GLU A 394 -16.48 -22.21 -7.70
CA GLU A 394 -16.96 -21.41 -8.83
C GLU A 394 -18.34 -21.88 -9.30
N SER A 395 -18.59 -23.20 -9.34
CA SER A 395 -19.88 -23.77 -9.75
C SER A 395 -21.04 -23.46 -8.78
N LEU A 396 -20.75 -23.28 -7.49
CA LEU A 396 -21.72 -22.86 -6.46
C LEU A 396 -22.00 -21.36 -6.49
N THR A 397 -21.16 -20.58 -7.16
CA THR A 397 -21.27 -19.11 -7.22
C THR A 397 -21.54 -18.57 -8.63
N THR A 398 -21.46 -19.39 -9.68
CA THR A 398 -21.74 -19.01 -11.08
C THR A 398 -22.34 -20.14 -11.95
N HIS A 399 -23.53 -19.89 -12.54
CA HIS A 399 -24.03 -20.62 -13.70
C HIS A 399 -23.41 -20.06 -14.99
N ARG A 400 -22.41 -20.75 -15.58
CA ARG A 400 -22.24 -20.98 -17.05
C ARG A 400 -20.86 -21.60 -17.35
N LYS A 401 -20.89 -22.67 -18.16
CA LYS A 401 -19.73 -23.45 -18.61
C LYS A 401 -19.00 -22.78 -19.78
N SER A 402 -17.67 -22.87 -19.78
CA SER A 402 -16.91 -23.57 -20.83
C SER A 402 -15.43 -23.73 -20.44
N CYS A 403 -14.96 -24.97 -20.46
CA CYS A 403 -13.59 -25.39 -20.17
C CYS A 403 -12.65 -25.20 -21.39
N GLN A 404 -11.38 -24.89 -21.12
CA GLN A 404 -10.24 -25.44 -21.87
C GLN A 404 -9.19 -25.91 -20.86
N GLY A 405 -8.70 -27.13 -21.03
CA GLY A 405 -7.67 -27.73 -20.19
C GLY A 405 -6.25 -27.57 -20.74
N LEU A 406 -5.26 -27.76 -19.87
CA LEU A 406 -4.21 -28.79 -19.96
C LEU A 406 -3.20 -28.65 -18.80
N GLU A 407 -2.52 -29.76 -18.52
CA GLU A 407 -1.98 -30.22 -17.24
C GLU A 407 -0.59 -29.71 -16.79
N ILE A 408 -0.40 -29.91 -15.48
CA ILE A 408 0.72 -29.77 -14.53
C ILE A 408 1.91 -30.71 -14.84
N ILE A 409 3.15 -30.36 -14.42
CA ILE A 409 4.23 -31.35 -14.10
C ILE A 409 5.10 -30.92 -12.89
N SER A 410 5.71 -31.93 -12.23
CA SER A 410 6.14 -32.02 -10.83
C SER A 410 7.65 -32.33 -10.41
N LEU A 411 8.44 -31.54 -9.60
CA LEU A 411 9.48 -31.72 -8.52
C LEU A 411 10.60 -30.64 -8.27
N ASP A 412 10.53 -29.91 -7.12
CA ASP A 412 11.41 -29.86 -5.91
C ASP A 412 12.97 -29.70 -5.84
N VAL A 413 13.42 -29.00 -4.74
CA VAL A 413 14.59 -29.23 -3.82
C VAL A 413 15.86 -28.29 -3.80
N LEU A 414 16.02 -27.61 -2.63
CA LEU A 414 17.22 -27.17 -1.81
C LEU A 414 18.19 -26.07 -2.35
N THR A 415 18.83 -25.15 -1.60
CA THR A 415 19.28 -24.94 -0.18
C THR A 415 19.64 -23.43 -0.01
N LYS A 416 19.18 -22.65 1.00
CA LYS A 416 19.75 -22.35 2.37
C LYS A 416 21.02 -21.41 2.42
N PRO A 417 21.39 -20.75 3.55
CA PRO A 417 20.86 -19.48 4.11
C PRO A 417 21.94 -18.48 4.64
N GLY A 418 21.54 -17.31 5.16
CA GLY A 418 22.30 -16.48 6.12
C GLY A 418 21.89 -15.01 6.09
N SER A 419 21.95 -14.19 7.15
CA SER A 419 22.23 -14.34 8.59
C SER A 419 22.07 -12.94 9.24
N PHE A 420 21.89 -12.94 10.57
CA PHE A 420 22.04 -11.86 11.60
C PHE A 420 20.76 -11.10 12.02
N TYR A 421 20.21 -11.24 13.24
CA TYR A 421 20.63 -11.05 14.67
C TYR A 421 20.48 -9.60 15.19
N ILE A 422 20.09 -9.52 16.49
CA ILE A 422 19.87 -8.37 17.41
C ILE A 422 18.36 -8.15 17.65
N ASP A 423 17.77 -8.21 18.85
CA ASP A 423 18.25 -8.04 20.23
C ASP A 423 17.39 -8.84 21.22
N ALA A 424 18.00 -9.65 22.09
CA ALA A 424 17.38 -10.18 23.31
C ALA A 424 18.45 -10.58 24.32
N VAL A 425 19.10 -9.58 24.93
CA VAL A 425 19.88 -9.76 26.17
C VAL A 425 19.62 -8.55 27.06
N CYS A 426 18.73 -8.70 28.03
CA CYS A 426 18.81 -8.15 29.40
C CYS A 426 17.42 -8.25 30.07
N GLY A 427 17.19 -9.34 30.81
CA GLY A 427 16.07 -9.50 31.72
C GLY A 427 16.14 -10.88 32.35
N GLU A 428 16.19 -10.95 33.68
CA GLU A 428 16.35 -12.17 34.47
C GLU A 428 15.43 -13.30 33.96
N GLU A 429 16.01 -14.44 33.56
CA GLU A 429 15.23 -15.61 33.17
C GLU A 429 14.53 -16.18 34.41
N ASP A 430 13.21 -15.92 34.52
CA ASP A 430 12.36 -16.68 35.43
C ASP A 430 12.54 -18.19 35.16
N PRO A 431 12.57 -19.05 36.21
CA PRO A 431 12.78 -20.47 36.03
C PRO A 431 11.73 -21.07 35.07
N PRO A 432 12.10 -22.07 34.25
CA PRO A 432 11.19 -22.65 33.28
C PRO A 432 9.95 -23.20 33.99
N ILE A 433 8.77 -22.71 33.59
CA ILE A 433 7.46 -23.06 34.16
C ILE A 433 7.25 -24.58 34.03
N LYS A 434 7.06 -25.29 35.14
CA LYS A 434 7.07 -26.77 35.16
C LYS A 434 5.69 -27.40 35.24
N ASP A 435 4.67 -26.66 35.66
CA ASP A 435 3.29 -27.15 35.74
C ASP A 435 2.24 -26.15 35.21
N GLU A 436 1.04 -26.65 34.91
CA GLU A 436 -0.07 -25.88 34.32
C GLU A 436 -0.58 -24.79 35.28
N HIS A 437 -0.46 -24.96 36.59
CA HIS A 437 -0.94 -24.01 37.58
C HIS A 437 0.01 -22.82 37.73
N GLU A 438 1.32 -23.04 37.63
CA GLU A 438 2.34 -21.98 37.52
C GLU A 438 2.15 -21.18 36.24
N LEU A 439 1.85 -21.85 35.13
CA LEU A 439 1.60 -21.21 33.83
C LEU A 439 0.40 -20.25 33.88
N LEU A 440 -0.70 -20.68 34.49
CA LEU A 440 -1.90 -19.86 34.64
C LEU A 440 -1.66 -18.64 35.56
N ARG A 441 -0.91 -18.82 36.65
CA ARG A 441 -0.55 -17.72 37.56
C ARG A 441 0.36 -16.71 36.89
N TRP A 442 1.34 -17.18 36.12
CA TRP A 442 2.22 -16.33 35.32
C TRP A 442 1.42 -15.54 34.28
N ALA A 443 0.52 -16.21 33.53
CA ALA A 443 -0.31 -15.55 32.52
C ALA A 443 -1.24 -14.47 33.13
N GLU A 444 -1.78 -14.70 34.32
CA GLU A 444 -2.57 -13.70 35.05
C GLU A 444 -1.73 -12.51 35.51
N ARG A 445 -0.48 -12.74 35.95
CA ARG A 445 0.46 -11.67 36.30
C ARG A 445 0.77 -10.80 35.08
N GLU A 446 1.11 -11.41 33.96
CA GLU A 446 1.39 -10.69 32.71
C GLU A 446 0.15 -9.93 32.20
N ALA A 447 -1.03 -10.55 32.24
CA ALA A 447 -2.27 -9.89 31.86
C ALA A 447 -2.57 -8.65 32.72
N ARG A 448 -2.24 -8.68 34.02
CA ARG A 448 -2.34 -7.49 34.90
C ARG A 448 -1.28 -6.43 34.56
N ILE A 449 -0.05 -6.82 34.25
CA ILE A 449 1.03 -5.89 33.85
C ILE A 449 0.64 -5.15 32.56
N LEU A 450 0.03 -5.87 31.61
CA LEU A 450 -0.49 -5.33 30.36
C LEU A 450 -1.80 -4.54 30.54
N GLY A 451 -2.34 -4.42 31.76
CA GLY A 451 -3.57 -3.69 32.06
C GLY A 451 -4.84 -4.32 31.50
N LEU A 452 -4.79 -5.59 31.08
CA LEU A 452 -5.93 -6.33 30.50
C LEU A 452 -6.93 -6.82 31.57
N LEU A 453 -6.50 -6.87 32.83
CA LEU A 453 -7.34 -7.23 33.98
C LEU A 453 -7.34 -6.09 35.00
N GLY A 454 -8.50 -5.82 35.61
CA GLY A 454 -8.60 -4.92 36.76
C GLY A 454 -7.74 -5.40 37.95
N LYS A 455 -7.40 -4.46 38.83
CA LYS A 455 -6.64 -4.76 40.07
C LYS A 455 -7.35 -5.79 40.94
#